data_AF-A0A9W6Z3L8-F1
#
_entry.id   AF-A0A9W6Z3L8-F1
#
_cell.length_a   1.000
_cell.length_b   1.000
_cell.length_c   1.000
_cell.angle_alpha   90.00
_cell.angle_beta   90.00
_cell.angle_gamma   90.00
#
_symmetry.space_group_name_H-M   'P 1'
#
loop_
_entity.id
_entity.type
_entity.pdbx_description
1 polymer ?
#
loop_
_entity_poly.entity_id
_entity_poly.type
_entity_poly.pdbx_seq_one_letter_code
_entity_poly.pdbx_strand_id
1 'polypeptide(L)'
;MVTDYLGKSFDWKPYGDIVYKNLVEPKMEHFADENLQGPSSLTKLMTSLWSDEHLHFFLYYNDYQPVNVLLSILSNKNAKDTILVSILNFVLSLLENSNDSEEFVNVMAIIISTCLDSLVLLLENSVNVEVNSKAVQILLTFVEREFITENESRKILISSLTTALDKPSSQMSIKVKADVVKIIAAVVRDYDCSLSDILPLYKSVSKLYQIYPERNIRIVVSMVFLSLAERFEEFAKVAPIVDDLNAYSKKRIQEPDFERRLSAFSLVNRQEYPNLTLVEWMPIIYSALYFINDENDQSMRSSASYTLIRYVDCLNSKDAEETAAEYVEFLRLVVLDNVRLGLRKKNELVQNEYISVFSHIIESAKYFHDLDDLKVLLYNGNEEADFFKNVNHPQVHRRQRAIKRLSEHGSELGGAKMLPMKP
;
A
#
# COMPACT_ATOMS: atom_id res chain seq x y z
N MET A 1 12.49 9.25 -38.87
CA MET A 1 12.34 8.08 -39.77
C MET A 1 11.56 8.48 -41.00
N VAL A 2 11.60 7.71 -42.09
CA VAL A 2 10.96 8.07 -43.39
C VAL A 2 9.46 8.36 -43.24
N THR A 3 8.80 7.71 -42.27
CA THR A 3 7.42 8.00 -41.85
C THR A 3 7.20 9.40 -41.29
N ASP A 4 8.19 9.98 -40.59
CA ASP A 4 8.10 11.36 -40.08
C ASP A 4 8.11 12.40 -41.22
N TYR A 5 8.68 12.04 -42.38
CA TYR A 5 8.78 12.91 -43.55
C TYR A 5 7.59 12.78 -44.52
N LEU A 6 6.91 11.63 -44.56
CA LEU A 6 5.78 11.36 -45.46
C LEU A 6 4.42 11.75 -44.86
N GLY A 7 4.36 12.00 -43.55
CA GLY A 7 3.16 12.45 -42.84
C GLY A 7 2.14 11.34 -42.60
N LYS A 8 1.14 11.63 -41.75
CA LYS A 8 0.10 10.68 -41.33
C LYS A 8 -0.89 10.28 -42.43
N SER A 9 -0.92 11.04 -43.53
CA SER A 9 -1.88 10.86 -44.64
C SER A 9 -1.37 9.97 -45.77
N PHE A 10 -0.13 9.47 -45.69
CA PHE A 10 0.43 8.59 -46.72
C PHE A 10 -0.10 7.16 -46.54
N ASP A 11 -0.65 6.58 -47.61
CA ASP A 11 -1.13 5.20 -47.59
C ASP A 11 0.05 4.21 -47.72
N TRP A 12 0.39 3.57 -46.60
CA TRP A 12 1.46 2.59 -46.51
C TRP A 12 1.04 1.18 -46.93
N LYS A 13 -0.27 0.89 -47.06
CA LYS A 13 -0.77 -0.46 -47.36
C LYS A 13 -0.16 -1.07 -48.62
N PRO A 14 0.02 -0.33 -49.75
CA PRO A 14 0.61 -0.89 -50.96
C PRO A 14 2.07 -1.34 -50.81
N TYR A 15 2.77 -0.83 -49.80
CA TYR A 15 4.20 -1.09 -49.55
C TYR A 15 4.43 -2.02 -48.36
N GLY A 16 3.37 -2.39 -47.63
CA GLY A 16 3.41 -3.19 -46.41
C GLY A 16 4.21 -4.49 -46.57
N ASP A 17 3.86 -5.28 -47.57
CA ASP A 17 4.48 -6.59 -47.83
C ASP A 17 5.97 -6.46 -48.14
N ILE A 18 6.34 -5.42 -48.90
CA ILE A 18 7.72 -5.18 -49.29
C ILE A 18 8.53 -4.80 -48.05
N VAL A 19 8.01 -3.89 -47.23
CA VAL A 19 8.68 -3.47 -45.98
C VAL A 19 8.79 -4.66 -45.03
N TYR A 20 7.70 -5.40 -44.82
CA TYR A 20 7.67 -6.50 -43.88
C TYR A 20 8.66 -7.61 -44.26
N LYS A 21 8.57 -8.15 -45.49
CA LYS A 21 9.40 -9.29 -45.93
C LYS A 21 10.89 -8.96 -45.99
N ASN A 22 11.26 -7.74 -46.37
CA ASN A 22 12.67 -7.39 -46.58
C ASN A 22 13.33 -6.78 -45.34
N LEU A 23 12.58 -6.09 -44.47
CA LEU A 23 13.14 -5.37 -43.33
C LEU A 23 12.81 -6.02 -41.98
N VAL A 24 11.58 -6.52 -41.81
CA VAL A 24 11.05 -6.94 -40.51
C VAL A 24 11.25 -8.45 -40.33
N GLU A 25 10.70 -9.26 -41.24
CA GLU A 25 10.68 -10.72 -41.17
C GLU A 25 12.05 -11.37 -40.91
N PRO A 26 13.15 -10.98 -41.58
CA PRO A 26 14.46 -11.61 -41.37
C PRO A 26 15.04 -11.38 -39.98
N LYS A 27 14.50 -10.41 -39.23
CA LYS A 27 14.94 -10.05 -37.89
C LYS A 27 14.10 -10.67 -36.78
N MET A 28 12.93 -11.24 -37.10
CA MET A 28 11.97 -11.70 -36.09
C MET A 28 12.45 -12.93 -35.30
N GLU A 29 13.23 -13.83 -35.90
CA GLU A 29 13.66 -15.09 -35.27
C GLU A 29 14.54 -14.87 -34.03
N HIS A 30 15.47 -13.89 -34.07
CA HIS A 30 16.39 -13.58 -32.97
C HIS A 30 16.13 -12.20 -32.34
N PHE A 31 14.98 -11.58 -32.64
CA PHE A 31 14.70 -10.21 -32.27
C PHE A 31 14.76 -9.98 -30.76
N ALA A 32 14.13 -10.87 -29.97
CA ALA A 32 14.05 -10.70 -28.53
C ALA A 32 15.45 -10.68 -27.90
N ASP A 33 16.33 -11.60 -28.32
CA ASP A 33 17.70 -11.72 -27.81
C ASP A 33 18.61 -10.57 -28.28
N GLU A 34 18.44 -10.09 -29.51
CA GLU A 34 19.24 -8.98 -30.07
C GLU A 34 18.88 -7.61 -29.47
N ASN A 35 17.67 -7.42 -28.95
CA ASN A 35 17.14 -6.11 -28.55
C ASN A 35 17.04 -5.89 -27.03
N LEU A 36 17.63 -6.76 -26.21
CA LEU A 36 17.56 -6.68 -24.74
C LEU A 36 18.24 -5.45 -24.14
N GLN A 37 19.27 -4.91 -24.80
CA GLN A 37 20.08 -3.83 -24.23
C GLN A 37 19.45 -2.43 -24.38
N GLY A 38 18.54 -2.25 -25.33
CA GLY A 38 17.91 -0.97 -25.60
C GLY A 38 17.16 -0.94 -26.94
N PRO A 39 16.33 0.09 -27.16
CA PRO A 39 15.50 0.17 -28.36
C PRO A 39 16.34 0.42 -29.61
N SER A 40 16.46 -0.59 -30.47
CA SER A 40 17.10 -0.46 -31.79
C SER A 40 16.26 0.40 -32.73
N SER A 41 16.79 0.73 -33.91
CA SER A 41 16.04 1.46 -34.94
C SER A 41 14.77 0.72 -35.36
N LEU A 42 14.83 -0.61 -35.46
CA LEU A 42 13.67 -1.43 -35.77
C LEU A 42 12.68 -1.41 -34.60
N THR A 43 13.14 -1.61 -33.37
CA THR A 43 12.22 -1.57 -32.21
C THR A 43 11.54 -0.21 -32.08
N LYS A 44 12.28 0.90 -32.26
CA LYS A 44 11.68 2.24 -32.28
C LYS A 44 10.63 2.37 -33.37
N LEU A 45 10.87 1.82 -34.56
CA LEU A 45 9.91 1.85 -35.66
C LEU A 45 8.63 1.14 -35.23
N MET A 46 8.76 -0.06 -34.67
CA MET A 46 7.62 -0.84 -34.20
C MET A 46 6.87 -0.14 -33.05
N THR A 47 7.60 0.34 -32.03
CA THR A 47 6.98 0.88 -30.81
C THR A 47 6.43 2.29 -30.95
N SER A 48 6.89 3.09 -31.93
CA SER A 48 6.46 4.49 -32.08
C SER A 48 5.51 4.72 -33.25
N LEU A 49 5.70 4.01 -34.37
CA LEU A 49 4.93 4.26 -35.58
C LEU A 49 3.74 3.32 -35.69
N TRP A 50 3.90 2.05 -35.31
CA TRP A 50 2.80 1.08 -35.40
C TRP A 50 1.79 1.18 -34.26
N SER A 51 1.93 2.19 -33.40
CA SER A 51 0.84 2.63 -32.51
C SER A 51 -0.23 3.43 -33.25
N ASP A 52 0.08 4.00 -34.42
CA ASP A 52 -0.87 4.76 -35.25
C ASP A 52 -1.81 3.80 -35.99
N GLU A 53 -3.12 4.10 -35.95
CA GLU A 53 -4.19 3.28 -36.53
C GLU A 53 -3.95 2.94 -38.00
N HIS A 54 -3.40 3.87 -38.78
CA HIS A 54 -3.13 3.65 -40.21
C HIS A 54 -2.00 2.64 -40.46
N LEU A 55 -1.19 2.33 -39.44
CA LEU A 55 -0.04 1.46 -39.51
C LEU A 55 -0.24 0.15 -38.73
N HIS A 56 -1.39 -0.05 -38.07
CA HIS A 56 -1.70 -1.28 -37.32
C HIS A 56 -1.63 -2.53 -38.18
N PHE A 57 -1.84 -2.43 -39.50
CA PHE A 57 -1.72 -3.58 -40.41
C PHE A 57 -0.33 -4.25 -40.36
N PHE A 58 0.72 -3.53 -39.96
CA PHE A 58 2.04 -4.13 -39.73
C PHE A 58 2.06 -5.12 -38.57
N LEU A 59 1.16 -4.97 -37.59
CA LEU A 59 1.04 -5.85 -36.43
C LEU A 59 0.41 -7.20 -36.77
N TYR A 60 -0.30 -7.30 -37.90
CA TYR A 60 -1.09 -8.48 -38.26
C TYR A 60 -0.31 -9.52 -39.07
N TYR A 61 0.88 -9.17 -39.54
CA TYR A 61 1.70 -10.07 -40.38
C TYR A 61 2.17 -11.31 -39.62
N ASN A 62 2.29 -12.42 -40.37
CA ASN A 62 2.77 -13.72 -39.90
C ASN A 62 2.10 -14.15 -38.58
N ASP A 63 0.77 -14.10 -38.52
CA ASP A 63 0.01 -14.47 -37.33
C ASP A 63 0.44 -13.66 -36.09
N TYR A 64 0.46 -12.33 -36.25
CA TYR A 64 0.79 -11.38 -35.19
C TYR A 64 2.20 -11.53 -34.59
N GLN A 65 3.13 -12.15 -35.32
CA GLN A 65 4.53 -12.33 -34.91
C GLN A 65 5.19 -11.04 -34.37
N PRO A 66 4.99 -9.86 -34.97
CA PRO A 66 5.59 -8.62 -34.47
C PRO A 66 5.18 -8.25 -33.05
N VAL A 67 3.91 -8.49 -32.69
CA VAL A 67 3.39 -8.22 -31.35
C VAL A 67 3.99 -9.22 -30.37
N ASN A 68 3.91 -10.51 -30.69
CA ASN A 68 4.42 -11.60 -29.84
C ASN A 68 5.92 -11.42 -29.49
N VAL A 69 6.71 -11.05 -30.49
CA VAL A 69 8.15 -10.84 -30.34
C VAL A 69 8.49 -9.61 -29.49
N LEU A 70 7.69 -8.54 -29.57
CA LEU A 70 7.87 -7.38 -28.67
C LEU A 70 7.49 -7.73 -27.23
N LEU A 71 6.37 -8.43 -27.04
CA LEU A 71 5.90 -8.78 -25.70
C LEU A 71 6.80 -9.80 -25.01
N SER A 72 7.45 -10.71 -25.76
CA SER A 72 8.40 -11.68 -25.19
C SER A 72 9.64 -11.04 -24.54
N ILE A 73 9.97 -9.80 -24.88
CA ILE A 73 11.06 -9.06 -24.22
C ILE A 73 10.67 -8.68 -22.79
N LEU A 74 9.37 -8.44 -22.50
CA LEU A 74 8.90 -8.03 -21.17
C LEU A 74 9.15 -9.10 -20.09
N SER A 75 9.09 -10.38 -20.48
CA SER A 75 9.34 -11.51 -19.58
C SER A 75 10.83 -11.88 -19.46
N ASN A 76 11.71 -11.25 -20.25
CA ASN A 76 13.14 -11.56 -20.25
C ASN A 76 13.90 -10.82 -19.14
N LYS A 77 14.52 -11.58 -18.24
CA LYS A 77 15.28 -11.06 -17.08
C LYS A 77 16.50 -10.20 -17.45
N ASN A 78 17.02 -10.34 -18.67
CA ASN A 78 18.19 -9.60 -19.14
C ASN A 78 17.81 -8.28 -19.85
N ALA A 79 16.53 -8.01 -20.05
CA ALA A 79 16.05 -6.79 -20.68
C ALA A 79 16.36 -5.56 -19.80
N LYS A 80 16.87 -4.50 -20.42
CA LYS A 80 17.16 -3.23 -19.74
C LYS A 80 15.90 -2.37 -19.62
N ASP A 81 15.83 -1.56 -18.57
CA ASP A 81 14.70 -0.66 -18.31
C ASP A 81 14.32 0.20 -19.53
N THR A 82 15.29 0.67 -20.31
CA THR A 82 15.05 1.50 -21.49
C THR A 82 14.21 0.81 -22.57
N ILE A 83 14.41 -0.50 -22.80
CA ILE A 83 13.60 -1.24 -23.77
C ILE A 83 12.23 -1.59 -23.18
N LEU A 84 12.18 -1.96 -21.90
CA LEU A 84 10.92 -2.22 -21.19
C LEU A 84 9.99 -1.00 -21.23
N VAL A 85 10.52 0.20 -20.92
CA VAL A 85 9.77 1.46 -21.01
C VAL A 85 9.25 1.71 -22.43
N SER A 86 10.05 1.44 -23.47
CA SER A 86 9.64 1.61 -24.87
C SER A 86 8.47 0.70 -25.24
N ILE A 87 8.50 -0.56 -24.80
CA ILE A 87 7.45 -1.55 -25.09
C ILE A 87 6.19 -1.25 -24.26
N LEU A 88 6.33 -0.89 -22.98
CA LEU A 88 5.19 -0.52 -22.14
C LEU A 88 4.47 0.74 -22.65
N ASN A 89 5.22 1.72 -23.18
CA ASN A 89 4.62 2.87 -23.87
C ASN A 89 3.84 2.46 -25.12
N PHE A 90 4.41 1.57 -25.92
CA PHE A 90 3.73 1.03 -27.09
C PHE A 90 2.42 0.33 -26.71
N VAL A 91 2.44 -0.51 -25.68
CA VAL A 91 1.24 -1.17 -25.16
C VAL A 91 0.21 -0.14 -24.71
N LEU A 92 0.59 0.86 -23.90
CA LEU A 92 -0.32 1.93 -23.47
C LEU A 92 -0.96 2.66 -24.66
N SER A 93 -0.17 3.02 -25.67
CA SER A 93 -0.69 3.67 -26.88
C SER A 93 -1.67 2.77 -27.64
N LEU A 94 -1.44 1.45 -27.70
CA LEU A 94 -2.42 0.53 -28.30
C LEU A 94 -3.71 0.44 -27.48
N LEU A 95 -3.62 0.40 -26.14
CA LEU A 95 -4.81 0.37 -25.29
C LEU A 95 -5.67 1.63 -25.42
N GLU A 96 -5.07 2.80 -25.68
CA GLU A 96 -5.79 4.05 -25.90
C GLU A 96 -6.57 4.12 -27.23
N ASN A 97 -6.24 3.25 -28.20
CA ASN A 97 -6.92 3.22 -29.49
C ASN A 97 -8.30 2.54 -29.40
N SER A 98 -9.26 3.02 -30.20
CA SER A 98 -10.64 2.51 -30.27
C SER A 98 -10.94 1.85 -31.63
N ASN A 99 -10.00 1.08 -32.16
CA ASN A 99 -10.16 0.40 -33.45
C ASN A 99 -10.96 -0.90 -33.25
N ASP A 100 -12.12 -1.00 -33.89
CA ASP A 100 -13.03 -2.16 -33.75
C ASP A 100 -12.81 -3.23 -34.85
N SER A 101 -11.72 -3.17 -35.62
CA SER A 101 -11.38 -4.21 -36.59
C SER A 101 -11.09 -5.55 -35.89
N GLU A 102 -11.50 -6.66 -36.52
CA GLU A 102 -11.33 -8.02 -35.99
C GLU A 102 -9.86 -8.32 -35.71
N GLU A 103 -8.96 -7.87 -36.59
CA GLU A 103 -7.52 -8.03 -36.44
C GLU A 103 -6.97 -7.24 -35.24
N PHE A 104 -7.49 -6.04 -34.98
CA PHE A 104 -7.07 -5.25 -33.82
C PHE A 104 -7.57 -5.86 -32.51
N VAL A 105 -8.79 -6.40 -32.50
CA VAL A 105 -9.33 -7.14 -31.35
C VAL A 105 -8.44 -8.35 -31.03
N ASN A 106 -7.95 -9.07 -32.04
CA ASN A 106 -7.00 -10.17 -31.85
C ASN A 106 -5.67 -9.69 -31.25
N VAL A 107 -5.12 -8.56 -31.72
CA VAL A 107 -3.92 -7.94 -31.12
C VAL A 107 -4.15 -7.60 -29.64
N MET A 108 -5.30 -7.02 -29.32
CA MET A 108 -5.66 -6.70 -27.93
C MET A 108 -5.76 -7.96 -27.07
N ALA A 109 -6.35 -9.05 -27.57
CA ALA A 109 -6.41 -10.33 -26.88
C ALA A 109 -5.01 -10.92 -26.60
N ILE A 110 -4.09 -10.83 -27.57
CA ILE A 110 -2.68 -11.24 -27.40
C ILE A 110 -1.98 -10.39 -26.34
N ILE A 111 -2.19 -9.07 -26.38
CA ILE A 111 -1.63 -8.12 -25.40
C ILE A 111 -2.12 -8.46 -24.01
N ILE A 112 -3.43 -8.62 -23.81
CA ILE A 112 -4.02 -8.91 -22.50
C ILE A 112 -3.46 -10.22 -21.92
N SER A 113 -3.50 -11.29 -22.72
CA SER A 113 -3.05 -12.63 -22.28
C SER A 113 -1.55 -12.67 -21.96
N THR A 114 -0.70 -12.07 -22.81
CA THR A 114 0.76 -12.14 -22.64
C THR A 114 1.30 -11.09 -21.66
N CYS A 115 0.67 -9.91 -21.59
CA CYS A 115 1.15 -8.84 -20.72
C CYS A 115 0.86 -9.12 -19.26
N LEU A 116 -0.25 -9.76 -18.89
CA LEU A 116 -0.61 -9.91 -17.47
C LEU A 116 0.51 -10.57 -16.66
N ASP A 117 0.97 -11.74 -17.11
CA ASP A 117 2.07 -12.49 -16.46
C ASP A 117 3.38 -11.70 -16.46
N SER A 118 3.66 -11.03 -17.58
CA SER A 118 4.87 -10.20 -17.74
C SER A 118 4.86 -9.00 -16.79
N LEU A 119 3.70 -8.34 -16.62
CA LEU A 119 3.52 -7.18 -15.75
C LEU A 119 3.63 -7.56 -14.28
N VAL A 120 3.07 -8.70 -13.89
CA VAL A 120 3.24 -9.26 -12.54
C VAL A 120 4.73 -9.50 -12.25
N LEU A 121 5.44 -10.15 -13.18
CA LEU A 121 6.86 -10.41 -13.04
C LEU A 121 7.70 -9.13 -13.00
N LEU A 122 7.33 -8.11 -13.79
CA LEU A 122 7.97 -6.80 -13.75
C LEU A 122 7.73 -6.08 -12.42
N LEU A 123 6.52 -6.12 -11.88
CA LEU A 123 6.22 -5.52 -10.58
C LEU A 123 7.02 -6.19 -9.46
N GLU A 124 7.21 -7.50 -9.50
CA GLU A 124 7.99 -8.19 -8.48
C GLU A 124 9.48 -7.81 -8.55
N ASN A 125 10.06 -7.80 -9.75
CA ASN A 125 11.51 -7.70 -9.92
C ASN A 125 12.05 -6.29 -10.17
N SER A 126 11.24 -5.39 -10.73
CA SER A 126 11.71 -4.06 -11.15
C SER A 126 11.88 -3.10 -9.97
N VAL A 127 13.02 -2.43 -9.96
CA VAL A 127 13.33 -1.32 -9.05
C VAL A 127 13.18 0.05 -9.72
N ASN A 128 12.87 0.07 -11.02
CA ASN A 128 12.78 1.30 -11.80
C ASN A 128 11.39 1.94 -11.66
N VAL A 129 11.37 3.21 -11.26
CA VAL A 129 10.12 3.97 -11.03
C VAL A 129 9.27 4.10 -12.28
N GLU A 130 9.89 4.30 -13.44
CA GLU A 130 9.17 4.50 -14.70
C GLU A 130 8.57 3.19 -15.21
N VAL A 131 9.32 2.08 -15.13
CA VAL A 131 8.82 0.73 -15.48
C VAL A 131 7.63 0.38 -14.59
N ASN A 132 7.77 0.54 -13.27
CA ASN A 132 6.69 0.27 -12.32
C ASN A 132 5.46 1.16 -12.58
N SER A 133 5.66 2.45 -12.83
CA SER A 133 4.56 3.37 -13.12
C SER A 133 3.77 2.96 -14.36
N LYS A 134 4.45 2.59 -15.46
CA LYS A 134 3.79 2.17 -16.70
C LYS A 134 3.11 0.81 -16.56
N ALA A 135 3.74 -0.13 -15.85
CA ALA A 135 3.15 -1.42 -15.58
C ALA A 135 1.84 -1.30 -14.79
N VAL A 136 1.82 -0.47 -13.74
CA VAL A 136 0.60 -0.19 -12.96
C VAL A 136 -0.46 0.51 -13.82
N GLN A 137 -0.09 1.44 -14.69
CA GLN A 137 -1.05 2.10 -15.61
C GLN A 137 -1.73 1.09 -16.53
N ILE A 138 -0.97 0.16 -17.13
CA ILE A 138 -1.53 -0.90 -17.98
C ILE A 138 -2.47 -1.80 -17.19
N LEU A 139 -2.05 -2.26 -15.99
CA LEU A 139 -2.89 -3.10 -15.13
C LEU A 139 -4.18 -2.39 -14.70
N LEU A 140 -4.11 -1.08 -14.43
CA LEU A 140 -5.30 -0.28 -14.13
C LEU A 140 -6.27 -0.29 -15.32
N THR A 141 -5.77 -0.07 -16.53
CA THR A 141 -6.60 -0.15 -17.75
C THR A 141 -7.20 -1.55 -17.95
N PHE A 142 -6.46 -2.61 -17.66
CA PHE A 142 -6.98 -3.99 -17.77
C PHE A 142 -8.14 -4.24 -16.82
N VAL A 143 -8.05 -3.72 -15.59
CA VAL A 143 -9.12 -3.87 -14.60
C VAL A 143 -10.31 -2.96 -14.89
N GLU A 144 -10.08 -1.71 -15.30
CA GLU A 144 -11.16 -0.77 -15.66
C GLU A 144 -11.98 -1.24 -16.88
N ARG A 145 -11.37 -2.03 -17.78
CA ARG A 145 -12.04 -2.63 -18.94
C ARG A 145 -12.52 -4.07 -18.70
N GLU A 146 -12.48 -4.55 -17.45
CA GLU A 146 -12.95 -5.88 -17.05
C GLU A 146 -12.27 -7.04 -17.81
N PHE A 147 -11.01 -6.85 -18.23
CA PHE A 147 -10.25 -7.88 -18.95
C PHE A 147 -9.77 -9.03 -18.05
N ILE A 148 -9.80 -8.85 -16.72
CA ILE A 148 -9.36 -9.85 -15.74
C ILE A 148 -10.57 -10.61 -15.21
N THR A 149 -10.91 -11.70 -15.88
CA THR A 149 -12.12 -12.49 -15.60
C THR A 149 -11.83 -13.77 -14.80
N GLU A 150 -10.63 -14.34 -14.96
CA GLU A 150 -10.25 -15.61 -14.34
C GLU A 150 -9.80 -15.45 -12.88
N ASN A 151 -10.24 -16.37 -12.01
CA ASN A 151 -9.94 -16.29 -10.58
C ASN A 151 -8.44 -16.48 -10.27
N GLU A 152 -7.74 -17.35 -10.99
CA GLU A 152 -6.29 -17.54 -10.83
C GLU A 152 -5.51 -16.28 -11.21
N SER A 153 -5.90 -15.61 -12.29
CA SER A 153 -5.35 -14.32 -12.69
C SER A 153 -5.53 -13.25 -11.58
N ARG A 154 -6.73 -13.20 -10.96
CA ARG A 154 -7.00 -12.30 -9.81
C ARG A 154 -6.11 -12.62 -8.61
N LYS A 155 -5.93 -13.90 -8.28
CA LYS A 155 -5.06 -14.37 -7.18
C LYS A 155 -3.61 -13.92 -7.37
N ILE A 156 -3.05 -14.19 -8.54
CA ILE A 156 -1.67 -13.83 -8.89
C ILE A 156 -1.51 -12.31 -8.82
N LEU A 157 -2.46 -11.57 -9.40
CA LEU A 157 -2.45 -10.12 -9.40
C LEU A 157 -2.52 -9.54 -7.97
N ILE A 158 -3.43 -10.01 -7.12
CA ILE A 158 -3.54 -9.53 -5.73
C ILE A 158 -2.25 -9.79 -4.96
N SER A 159 -1.63 -10.97 -5.11
CA SER A 159 -0.35 -11.29 -4.47
C SER A 159 0.76 -10.33 -4.91
N SER A 160 0.88 -10.09 -6.22
CA SER A 160 1.87 -9.19 -6.80
C SER A 160 1.66 -7.74 -6.36
N LEU A 161 0.42 -7.24 -6.42
CA LEU A 161 0.09 -5.88 -6.00
C LEU A 161 0.28 -5.68 -4.50
N THR A 162 -0.03 -6.69 -3.68
CA THR A 162 0.23 -6.66 -2.22
C THR A 162 1.72 -6.49 -1.95
N THR A 163 2.58 -7.21 -2.68
CA THR A 163 4.04 -7.08 -2.58
C THR A 163 4.52 -5.71 -3.09
N ALA A 164 3.89 -5.18 -4.14
CA ALA A 164 4.22 -3.86 -4.68
C ALA A 164 3.94 -2.71 -3.69
N LEU A 165 2.96 -2.86 -2.78
CA LEU A 165 2.67 -1.86 -1.74
C LEU A 165 3.84 -1.67 -0.76
N ASP A 166 4.65 -2.71 -0.53
CA ASP A 166 5.81 -2.67 0.37
C ASP A 166 7.05 -2.02 -0.27
N LYS A 167 7.07 -1.76 -1.58
CA LYS A 167 8.21 -1.11 -2.24
C LYS A 167 8.46 0.31 -1.69
N PRO A 168 9.71 0.75 -1.53
CA PRO A 168 10.00 2.10 -1.05
C PRO A 168 9.56 3.18 -2.07
N SER A 169 9.37 4.41 -1.59
CA SER A 169 8.96 5.55 -2.43
C SER A 169 9.95 5.87 -3.56
N SER A 170 11.21 5.44 -3.43
CA SER A 170 12.25 5.54 -4.47
C SER A 170 12.04 4.59 -5.65
N GLN A 171 11.21 3.55 -5.50
CA GLN A 171 10.86 2.59 -6.55
C GLN A 171 9.41 2.76 -7.03
N MET A 172 8.53 3.30 -6.17
CA MET A 172 7.13 3.50 -6.49
C MET A 172 6.58 4.74 -5.78
N SER A 173 6.20 5.76 -6.54
CA SER A 173 5.63 6.99 -5.99
C SER A 173 4.28 6.75 -5.29
N ILE A 174 3.88 7.65 -4.39
CA ILE A 174 2.61 7.57 -3.66
C ILE A 174 1.40 7.59 -4.62
N LYS A 175 1.50 8.32 -5.74
CA LYS A 175 0.47 8.34 -6.78
C LYS A 175 0.29 6.94 -7.40
N VAL A 176 1.38 6.29 -7.75
CA VAL A 176 1.38 4.93 -8.32
C VAL A 176 0.86 3.93 -7.28
N LYS A 177 1.23 4.06 -6.00
CA LYS A 177 0.67 3.23 -4.93
C LYS A 177 -0.84 3.42 -4.77
N ALA A 178 -1.34 4.66 -4.89
CA ALA A 178 -2.78 4.89 -4.86
C ALA A 178 -3.48 4.17 -6.04
N ASP A 179 -2.86 4.15 -7.23
CA ASP A 179 -3.39 3.39 -8.36
C ASP A 179 -3.34 1.87 -8.11
N VAL A 180 -2.26 1.33 -7.53
CA VAL A 180 -2.20 -0.08 -7.06
C VAL A 180 -3.37 -0.41 -6.12
N VAL A 181 -3.65 0.45 -5.14
CA VAL A 181 -4.76 0.26 -4.20
C VAL A 181 -6.12 0.31 -4.91
N LYS A 182 -6.30 1.14 -5.94
CA LYS A 182 -7.53 1.14 -6.75
C LYS A 182 -7.71 -0.18 -7.50
N ILE A 183 -6.64 -0.69 -8.10
CA ILE A 183 -6.65 -1.99 -8.79
C ILE A 183 -7.08 -3.07 -7.81
N ILE A 184 -6.48 -3.10 -6.61
CA ILE A 184 -6.86 -4.04 -5.54
C ILE A 184 -8.35 -3.90 -5.20
N ALA A 185 -8.86 -2.68 -4.95
CA ALA A 185 -10.26 -2.47 -4.58
C ALA A 185 -11.24 -3.02 -5.63
N ALA A 186 -10.92 -2.84 -6.91
CA ALA A 186 -11.74 -3.36 -8.01
C ALA A 186 -11.65 -4.90 -8.12
N VAL A 187 -10.44 -5.47 -8.08
CA VAL A 187 -10.23 -6.92 -8.26
C VAL A 187 -10.78 -7.74 -7.10
N VAL A 188 -10.67 -7.24 -5.88
CA VAL A 188 -11.09 -7.96 -4.67
C VAL A 188 -12.59 -8.22 -4.63
N ARG A 189 -13.41 -7.38 -5.28
CA ARG A 189 -14.87 -7.55 -5.34
C ARG A 189 -15.28 -8.89 -5.96
N ASP A 190 -14.53 -9.36 -6.95
CA ASP A 190 -14.85 -10.57 -7.72
C ASP A 190 -13.84 -11.72 -7.52
N TYR A 191 -12.95 -11.60 -6.53
CA TYR A 191 -11.88 -12.57 -6.29
C TYR A 191 -12.31 -13.71 -5.34
N ASP A 192 -12.82 -14.83 -5.86
CA ASP A 192 -13.24 -15.97 -5.05
C ASP A 192 -12.07 -16.58 -4.24
N CYS A 193 -12.10 -16.44 -2.91
CA CYS A 193 -11.02 -16.86 -2.01
C CYS A 193 -11.50 -17.01 -0.56
N SER A 194 -10.71 -17.70 0.25
CA SER A 194 -10.96 -17.83 1.68
C SER A 194 -10.52 -16.58 2.45
N LEU A 195 -11.04 -16.42 3.68
CA LEU A 195 -10.58 -15.37 4.59
C LEU A 195 -9.05 -15.44 4.81
N SER A 196 -8.49 -16.64 4.94
CA SER A 196 -7.03 -16.81 5.11
C SER A 196 -6.23 -16.29 3.92
N ASP A 197 -6.74 -16.40 2.70
CA ASP A 197 -6.04 -15.93 1.50
C ASP A 197 -5.99 -14.41 1.42
N ILE A 198 -7.01 -13.71 1.96
CA ILE A 198 -7.13 -12.26 1.87
C ILE A 198 -6.48 -11.52 3.06
N LEU A 199 -6.24 -12.20 4.18
CA LEU A 199 -5.63 -11.61 5.37
C LEU A 199 -4.26 -10.94 5.14
N PRO A 200 -3.34 -11.48 4.31
CA PRO A 200 -2.08 -10.79 4.00
C PRO A 200 -2.30 -9.43 3.34
N LEU A 201 -3.23 -9.34 2.38
CA LEU A 201 -3.61 -8.09 1.74
C LEU A 201 -4.21 -7.13 2.79
N TYR A 202 -5.16 -7.60 3.59
CA TYR A 202 -5.81 -6.81 4.65
C TYR A 202 -4.77 -6.17 5.58
N LYS A 203 -3.77 -6.96 6.02
CA LYS A 203 -2.67 -6.51 6.87
C LYS A 203 -1.79 -5.46 6.18
N SER A 204 -1.44 -5.68 4.91
CA SER A 204 -0.61 -4.74 4.14
C SER A 204 -1.33 -3.40 3.94
N VAL A 205 -2.60 -3.44 3.52
CA VAL A 205 -3.42 -2.24 3.26
C VAL A 205 -3.70 -1.47 4.56
N SER A 206 -3.88 -2.16 5.69
CA SER A 206 -4.08 -1.51 7.01
C SER A 206 -2.92 -0.59 7.40
N LYS A 207 -1.67 -1.00 7.13
CA LYS A 207 -0.46 -0.21 7.43
C LYS A 207 -0.43 1.13 6.68
N LEU A 208 -1.07 1.21 5.51
CA LEU A 208 -1.06 2.41 4.68
C LEU A 208 -1.71 3.61 5.39
N TYR A 209 -2.67 3.38 6.29
CA TYR A 209 -3.27 4.46 7.11
C TYR A 209 -2.28 5.12 8.05
N GLN A 210 -1.26 4.41 8.50
CA GLN A 210 -0.21 4.98 9.32
C GLN A 210 0.79 5.78 8.47
N ILE A 211 1.17 5.21 7.32
CA ILE A 211 2.30 5.70 6.52
C ILE A 211 1.93 6.95 5.73
N TYR A 212 0.74 7.00 5.12
CA TYR A 212 0.42 8.01 4.11
C TYR A 212 -0.65 9.01 4.59
N PRO A 213 -0.32 10.29 4.78
CA PRO A 213 -1.30 11.33 5.12
C PRO A 213 -2.25 11.67 3.96
N GLU A 214 -1.82 11.47 2.71
CA GLU A 214 -2.48 12.03 1.54
C GLU A 214 -3.92 11.56 1.38
N ARG A 215 -4.82 12.50 1.08
CA ARG A 215 -6.24 12.24 0.87
C ARG A 215 -6.50 11.10 -0.11
N ASN A 216 -5.86 11.14 -1.28
CA ASN A 216 -6.19 10.24 -2.37
C ASN A 216 -5.92 8.79 -2.00
N ILE A 217 -4.78 8.50 -1.35
CA ILE A 217 -4.47 7.14 -0.92
C ILE A 217 -5.37 6.70 0.23
N ARG A 218 -5.67 7.56 1.22
CA ARG A 218 -6.62 7.23 2.30
C ARG A 218 -8.00 6.82 1.79
N ILE A 219 -8.53 7.54 0.80
CA ILE A 219 -9.84 7.24 0.20
C ILE A 219 -9.84 5.89 -0.49
N VAL A 220 -8.84 5.59 -1.31
CA VAL A 220 -8.79 4.31 -2.03
C VAL A 220 -8.49 3.14 -1.09
N VAL A 221 -7.73 3.36 -0.02
CA VAL A 221 -7.54 2.37 1.05
C VAL A 221 -8.89 2.05 1.71
N SER A 222 -9.69 3.07 2.04
CA SER A 222 -11.06 2.84 2.57
C SER A 222 -11.96 2.09 1.59
N MET A 223 -11.82 2.35 0.28
CA MET A 223 -12.55 1.59 -0.75
C MET A 223 -12.20 0.10 -0.71
N VAL A 224 -10.93 -0.27 -0.49
CA VAL A 224 -10.55 -1.69 -0.33
C VAL A 224 -11.28 -2.32 0.86
N PHE A 225 -11.31 -1.67 2.03
CA PHE A 225 -12.00 -2.20 3.21
C PHE A 225 -13.50 -2.36 2.97
N LEU A 226 -14.14 -1.39 2.31
CA LEU A 226 -15.56 -1.47 1.98
C LEU A 226 -15.83 -2.61 0.98
N SER A 227 -15.00 -2.78 -0.06
CA SER A 227 -15.14 -3.90 -1.00
C SER A 227 -14.86 -5.26 -0.38
N LEU A 228 -13.99 -5.33 0.63
CA LEU A 228 -13.78 -6.54 1.44
C LEU A 228 -15.01 -6.86 2.30
N ALA A 229 -15.64 -5.85 2.90
CA ALA A 229 -16.85 -6.00 3.71
C ALA A 229 -18.09 -6.40 2.91
N GLU A 230 -18.14 -6.10 1.60
CA GLU A 230 -19.18 -6.62 0.70
C GLU A 230 -19.13 -8.15 0.56
N ARG A 231 -18.01 -8.78 0.92
CA ARG A 231 -17.75 -10.20 0.69
C ARG A 231 -17.55 -11.03 1.95
N PHE A 232 -16.85 -10.47 2.92
CA PHE A 232 -16.50 -11.13 4.18
C PHE A 232 -17.27 -10.47 5.30
N GLU A 233 -18.20 -11.22 5.91
CA GLU A 233 -19.03 -10.76 7.01
C GLU A 233 -18.17 -10.33 8.21
N GLU A 234 -17.01 -10.97 8.39
CA GLU A 234 -16.01 -10.65 9.41
C GLU A 234 -15.50 -9.20 9.31
N PHE A 235 -15.60 -8.56 8.14
CA PHE A 235 -15.17 -7.18 7.93
C PHE A 235 -16.33 -6.18 7.89
N ALA A 236 -17.59 -6.63 7.86
CA ALA A 236 -18.77 -5.79 7.70
C ALA A 236 -18.91 -4.73 8.80
N LYS A 237 -18.53 -5.08 10.04
CA LYS A 237 -18.56 -4.14 11.18
C LYS A 237 -17.44 -3.10 11.11
N VAL A 238 -16.22 -3.53 10.79
CA VAL A 238 -15.02 -2.68 10.91
C VAL A 238 -14.82 -1.74 9.72
N ALA A 239 -15.20 -2.15 8.50
CA ALA A 239 -14.94 -1.36 7.31
C ALA A 239 -15.61 0.04 7.32
N PRO A 240 -16.88 0.21 7.73
CA PRO A 240 -17.50 1.54 7.84
C PRO A 240 -16.83 2.42 8.90
N ILE A 241 -16.44 1.83 10.04
CA ILE A 241 -15.73 2.54 11.12
C ILE A 241 -14.42 3.12 10.58
N VAL A 242 -13.66 2.31 9.85
CA VAL A 242 -12.36 2.69 9.29
C VAL A 242 -12.50 3.72 8.16
N ASP A 243 -13.56 3.64 7.34
CA ASP A 243 -13.91 4.69 6.38
C ASP A 243 -14.19 6.02 7.09
N ASP A 244 -15.01 6.00 8.14
CA ASP A 244 -15.34 7.19 8.94
C ASP A 244 -14.11 7.79 9.63
N LEU A 245 -13.23 6.98 10.22
CA LEU A 245 -11.96 7.40 10.82
C LEU A 245 -11.05 8.14 9.82
N ASN A 246 -11.21 7.87 8.53
CA ASN A 246 -10.39 8.44 7.46
C ASN A 246 -11.17 9.38 6.52
N ALA A 247 -12.40 9.75 6.89
CA ALA A 247 -13.33 10.47 6.04
C ALA A 247 -12.84 11.87 5.64
N TYR A 248 -13.20 12.28 4.42
CA TYR A 248 -13.02 13.64 3.91
C TYR A 248 -14.37 14.27 3.59
N SER A 249 -14.44 15.60 3.70
CA SER A 249 -15.67 16.35 3.49
C SER A 249 -16.16 16.21 2.05
N LYS A 250 -17.44 15.88 1.89
CA LYS A 250 -18.11 15.89 0.58
C LYS A 250 -18.28 17.31 0.01
N LYS A 251 -18.31 18.33 0.88
CA LYS A 251 -18.51 19.74 0.49
C LYS A 251 -17.19 20.44 0.16
N ARG A 252 -16.12 20.12 0.90
CA ARG A 252 -14.81 20.75 0.79
C ARG A 252 -13.78 19.67 0.47
N ILE A 253 -13.48 19.51 -0.81
CA ILE A 253 -12.77 18.34 -1.36
C ILE A 253 -11.49 18.00 -0.59
N GLN A 254 -10.69 19.00 -0.21
CA GLN A 254 -9.39 18.78 0.45
C GLN A 254 -9.46 18.75 1.99
N GLU A 255 -10.63 18.96 2.58
CA GLU A 255 -10.75 19.06 4.03
C GLU A 255 -11.21 17.74 4.66
N PRO A 256 -10.58 17.30 5.76
CA PRO A 256 -11.09 16.24 6.61
C PRO A 256 -12.55 16.43 7.03
N ASP A 257 -13.29 15.33 7.18
CA ASP A 257 -14.59 15.33 7.84
C ASP A 257 -14.41 15.03 9.34
N PHE A 258 -14.06 16.07 10.11
CA PHE A 258 -13.76 15.92 11.54
C PHE A 258 -14.94 15.35 12.35
N GLU A 259 -16.18 15.66 11.96
CA GLU A 259 -17.37 15.17 12.66
C GLU A 259 -17.50 13.65 12.53
N ARG A 260 -17.37 13.11 11.31
CA ARG A 260 -17.36 11.66 11.07
C ARG A 260 -16.20 10.98 11.78
N ARG A 261 -15.00 11.55 11.70
CA ARG A 261 -13.80 10.99 12.31
C ARG A 261 -13.91 10.89 13.83
N LEU A 262 -14.31 11.99 14.49
CA LEU A 262 -14.49 12.01 15.95
C LEU A 262 -15.63 11.11 16.41
N SER A 263 -16.71 11.02 15.62
CA SER A 263 -17.82 10.10 15.90
C SER A 263 -17.37 8.64 15.85
N ALA A 264 -16.57 8.27 14.85
CA ALA A 264 -16.00 6.93 14.75
C ALA A 264 -15.03 6.60 15.88
N PHE A 265 -14.15 7.54 16.25
CA PHE A 265 -13.31 7.37 17.44
C PHE A 265 -14.15 7.18 18.71
N SER A 266 -15.21 7.96 18.88
CA SER A 266 -16.11 7.83 20.02
C SER A 266 -16.81 6.46 20.05
N LEU A 267 -17.27 5.97 18.90
CA LEU A 267 -17.89 4.65 18.76
C LEU A 267 -16.92 3.54 19.19
N VAL A 268 -15.71 3.54 18.62
CA VAL A 268 -14.65 2.58 18.98
C VAL A 268 -14.36 2.65 20.47
N ASN A 269 -14.07 3.85 20.98
CA ASN A 269 -13.54 4.01 22.34
C ASN A 269 -14.57 3.79 23.45
N ARG A 270 -15.87 3.93 23.16
CA ARG A 270 -16.94 3.81 24.17
C ARG A 270 -17.71 2.52 24.09
N GLN A 271 -17.85 1.94 22.90
CA GLN A 271 -18.79 0.84 22.66
C GLN A 271 -18.10 -0.40 22.09
N GLU A 272 -17.31 -0.24 21.02
CA GLU A 272 -16.82 -1.41 20.27
C GLU A 272 -15.54 -2.02 20.83
N TYR A 273 -14.70 -1.27 21.57
CA TYR A 273 -13.38 -1.76 21.99
C TYR A 273 -13.32 -3.16 22.64
N PRO A 274 -14.27 -3.63 23.50
CA PRO A 274 -14.16 -4.97 24.08
C PRO A 274 -14.47 -6.09 23.06
N ASN A 275 -15.19 -5.77 21.98
CA ASN A 275 -15.75 -6.74 21.03
C ASN A 275 -14.98 -6.81 19.72
N LEU A 276 -13.89 -6.06 19.59
CA LEU A 276 -13.05 -6.08 18.39
C LEU A 276 -12.07 -7.24 18.44
N THR A 277 -12.01 -7.99 17.35
CA THR A 277 -10.97 -9.00 17.12
C THR A 277 -9.64 -8.34 16.78
N LEU A 278 -8.53 -9.08 16.85
CA LEU A 278 -7.22 -8.53 16.50
C LEU A 278 -7.18 -8.05 15.05
N VAL A 279 -7.83 -8.77 14.14
CA VAL A 279 -7.90 -8.39 12.72
C VAL A 279 -8.65 -7.07 12.57
N GLU A 280 -9.79 -6.89 13.25
CA GLU A 280 -10.53 -5.63 13.23
C GLU A 280 -9.75 -4.47 13.87
N TRP A 281 -8.93 -4.74 14.87
CA TRP A 281 -8.07 -3.73 15.48
C TRP A 281 -7.00 -3.19 14.54
N MET A 282 -6.47 -3.98 13.59
CA MET A 282 -5.33 -3.58 12.76
C MET A 282 -5.51 -2.21 12.07
N PRO A 283 -6.52 -1.99 11.20
CA PRO A 283 -6.68 -0.70 10.53
C PRO A 283 -7.03 0.45 11.48
N ILE A 284 -7.71 0.16 12.59
CA ILE A 284 -8.04 1.14 13.63
C ILE A 284 -6.76 1.62 14.32
N ILE A 285 -5.88 0.70 14.71
CA ILE A 285 -4.61 1.02 15.37
C ILE A 285 -3.68 1.77 14.42
N TYR A 286 -3.55 1.34 13.16
CA TYR A 286 -2.75 2.11 12.20
C TYR A 286 -3.30 3.51 11.94
N SER A 287 -4.62 3.69 11.94
CA SER A 287 -5.25 5.02 11.88
C SER A 287 -4.95 5.83 13.16
N ALA A 288 -5.08 5.24 14.34
CA ALA A 288 -4.79 5.91 15.61
C ALA A 288 -3.30 6.31 15.71
N LEU A 289 -2.38 5.45 15.29
CA LEU A 289 -0.94 5.73 15.26
C LEU A 289 -0.58 6.88 14.31
N TYR A 290 -1.38 7.12 13.26
CA TYR A 290 -1.27 8.34 12.47
C TYR A 290 -1.79 9.55 13.26
N PHE A 291 -3.01 9.50 13.77
CA PHE A 291 -3.68 10.66 14.39
C PHE A 291 -3.11 11.10 15.73
N ILE A 292 -2.47 10.22 16.50
CA ILE A 292 -1.73 10.61 17.72
C ILE A 292 -0.55 11.56 17.42
N ASN A 293 -0.09 11.61 16.16
CA ASN A 293 0.94 12.54 15.70
C ASN A 293 0.36 13.88 15.19
N ASP A 294 -0.96 14.10 15.25
CA ASP A 294 -1.55 15.36 14.80
C ASP A 294 -1.12 16.50 15.74
N GLU A 295 -0.29 17.41 15.25
CA GLU A 295 0.23 18.54 16.04
C GLU A 295 -0.80 19.68 16.17
N ASN A 296 -1.81 19.72 15.30
CA ASN A 296 -2.72 20.86 15.18
C ASN A 296 -4.07 20.60 15.84
N ASP A 297 -4.57 19.37 15.80
CA ASP A 297 -5.89 19.01 16.33
C ASP A 297 -5.79 18.18 17.62
N GLN A 298 -6.07 18.83 18.75
CA GLN A 298 -6.07 18.15 20.06
C GLN A 298 -7.15 17.06 20.15
N SER A 299 -8.34 17.27 19.60
CA SER A 299 -9.45 16.33 19.73
C SER A 299 -9.14 15.01 19.00
N MET A 300 -8.57 15.11 17.80
CA MET A 300 -8.12 13.96 17.03
C MET A 300 -6.99 13.23 17.75
N ARG A 301 -5.99 13.99 18.22
CA ARG A 301 -4.82 13.46 18.89
C ARG A 301 -5.17 12.70 20.17
N SER A 302 -5.97 13.31 21.06
CA SER A 302 -6.39 12.68 22.32
C SER A 302 -7.36 11.51 22.09
N SER A 303 -8.21 11.57 21.06
CA SER A 303 -9.08 10.44 20.70
C SER A 303 -8.28 9.22 20.24
N ALA A 304 -7.25 9.44 19.41
CA ALA A 304 -6.37 8.39 18.93
C ALA A 304 -5.51 7.78 20.06
N SER A 305 -4.98 8.63 20.93
CA SER A 305 -4.31 8.22 22.17
C SER A 305 -5.21 7.31 23.02
N TYR A 306 -6.46 7.71 23.22
CA TYR A 306 -7.42 6.91 23.97
C TYR A 306 -7.78 5.59 23.26
N THR A 307 -7.79 5.54 21.93
CA THR A 307 -7.96 4.29 21.19
C THR A 307 -6.83 3.29 21.44
N LEU A 308 -5.58 3.75 21.53
CA LEU A 308 -4.44 2.89 21.87
C LEU A 308 -4.54 2.37 23.31
N ILE A 309 -5.03 3.20 24.25
CA ILE A 309 -5.36 2.78 25.62
C ILE A 309 -6.45 1.70 25.61
N ARG A 310 -7.53 1.89 24.84
CA ARG A 310 -8.63 0.93 24.71
C ARG A 310 -8.22 -0.40 24.11
N TYR A 311 -7.23 -0.40 23.23
CA TYR A 311 -6.64 -1.64 22.73
C TYR A 311 -5.98 -2.46 23.85
N VAL A 312 -5.25 -1.79 24.76
CA VAL A 312 -4.66 -2.43 25.94
C VAL A 312 -5.76 -2.94 26.89
N ASP A 313 -6.84 -2.17 27.09
CA ASP A 313 -7.99 -2.63 27.87
C ASP A 313 -8.62 -3.91 27.29
N CYS A 314 -8.80 -3.95 25.96
CA CYS A 314 -9.31 -5.13 25.24
C CYS A 314 -8.38 -6.35 25.36
N LEU A 315 -7.06 -6.11 25.26
CA LEU A 315 -6.05 -7.14 25.50
C LEU A 315 -6.17 -7.71 26.93
N ASN A 316 -6.33 -6.85 27.93
CA ASN A 316 -6.42 -7.25 29.33
C ASN A 316 -7.74 -7.94 29.67
N SER A 317 -8.80 -7.70 28.90
CA SER A 317 -10.10 -8.35 29.07
C SER A 317 -10.16 -9.77 28.52
N LYS A 318 -9.10 -10.28 27.87
CA LYS A 318 -9.05 -11.69 27.45
C LYS A 318 -8.98 -12.59 28.68
N ASP A 319 -9.58 -13.77 28.59
CA ASP A 319 -9.74 -14.68 29.74
C ASP A 319 -8.45 -15.42 30.10
N ALA A 320 -7.61 -15.70 29.11
CA ALA A 320 -6.40 -16.50 29.25
C ALA A 320 -5.24 -15.95 28.40
N GLU A 321 -4.01 -16.28 28.79
CA GLU A 321 -2.78 -15.83 28.12
C GLU A 321 -2.73 -16.29 26.66
N GLU A 322 -3.22 -17.49 26.34
CA GLU A 322 -3.26 -18.04 24.98
C GLU A 322 -4.13 -17.19 24.04
N THR A 323 -5.27 -16.71 24.55
CA THR A 323 -6.20 -15.85 23.79
C THR A 323 -5.71 -14.40 23.69
N ALA A 324 -4.82 -13.99 24.60
CA ALA A 324 -4.17 -12.70 24.61
C ALA A 324 -2.88 -12.67 23.76
N ALA A 325 -2.27 -13.83 23.49
CA ALA A 325 -0.92 -13.94 22.91
C ALA A 325 -0.74 -13.14 21.61
N GLU A 326 -1.67 -13.25 20.65
CA GLU A 326 -1.57 -12.52 19.39
C GLU A 326 -1.70 -10.99 19.58
N TYR A 327 -2.50 -10.56 20.56
CA TYR A 327 -2.63 -9.14 20.91
C TYR A 327 -1.36 -8.64 21.60
N VAL A 328 -0.75 -9.44 22.48
CA VAL A 328 0.54 -9.10 23.10
C VAL A 328 1.64 -8.96 22.05
N GLU A 329 1.69 -9.87 21.08
CA GLU A 329 2.65 -9.79 19.98
C GLU A 329 2.44 -8.52 19.13
N PHE A 330 1.20 -8.18 18.80
CA PHE A 330 0.89 -6.95 18.05
C PHE A 330 1.18 -5.67 18.86
N LEU A 331 0.89 -5.66 20.16
CA LEU A 331 1.30 -4.59 21.09
C LEU A 331 2.82 -4.40 21.03
N ARG A 332 3.59 -5.49 21.11
CA ARG A 332 5.06 -5.47 21.08
C ARG A 332 5.61 -4.97 19.74
N LEU A 333 5.16 -5.53 18.63
CA LEU A 333 5.75 -5.30 17.30
C LEU A 333 5.25 -4.02 16.61
N VAL A 334 4.11 -3.46 17.02
CA VAL A 334 3.50 -2.32 16.31
C VAL A 334 3.32 -1.13 17.23
N VAL A 335 2.60 -1.31 18.34
CA VAL A 335 2.26 -0.19 19.22
C VAL A 335 3.49 0.30 19.97
N LEU A 336 4.26 -0.59 20.62
CA LEU A 336 5.42 -0.21 21.42
C LEU A 336 6.57 0.38 20.59
N ASP A 337 6.80 -0.12 19.38
CA ASP A 337 7.77 0.47 18.47
C ASP A 337 7.42 1.94 18.16
N ASN A 338 6.14 2.22 17.93
CA ASN A 338 5.67 3.59 17.70
C ASN A 338 5.67 4.44 18.98
N VAL A 339 5.33 3.87 20.14
CA VAL A 339 5.42 4.56 21.43
C VAL A 339 6.86 4.99 21.69
N ARG A 340 7.84 4.10 21.47
CA ARG A 340 9.27 4.42 21.62
C ARG A 340 9.71 5.58 20.75
N LEU A 341 9.24 5.64 19.50
CA LEU A 341 9.49 6.77 18.60
C LEU A 341 8.77 8.04 19.07
N GLY A 342 7.53 7.89 19.53
CA GLY A 342 6.69 8.95 20.07
C GLY A 342 7.27 9.64 21.31
N LEU A 343 7.84 8.86 22.24
CA LEU A 343 8.54 9.38 23.42
C LEU A 343 9.76 10.25 23.08
N ARG A 344 10.28 10.18 21.85
CA ARG A 344 11.41 11.00 21.36
C ARG A 344 10.97 12.21 20.54
N LYS A 345 9.66 12.44 20.38
CA LYS A 345 9.13 13.60 19.65
C LYS A 345 9.46 14.89 20.38
N LYS A 346 9.78 15.94 19.62
CA LYS A 346 10.08 17.28 20.14
C LYS A 346 8.83 18.06 20.54
N ASN A 347 7.71 17.78 19.89
CA ASN A 347 6.44 18.41 20.20
C ASN A 347 5.90 17.83 21.53
N GLU A 348 5.95 18.61 22.62
CA GLU A 348 5.51 18.17 23.95
C GLU A 348 4.04 17.71 23.95
N LEU A 349 3.16 18.29 23.12
CA LEU A 349 1.74 17.90 23.06
C LEU A 349 1.58 16.48 22.50
N VAL A 350 2.33 16.13 21.45
CA VAL A 350 2.35 14.77 20.89
C VAL A 350 3.04 13.81 21.86
N GLN A 351 4.18 14.21 22.41
CA GLN A 351 4.94 13.40 23.35
C GLN A 351 4.10 13.04 24.60
N ASN A 352 3.31 13.98 25.13
CA ASN A 352 2.43 13.74 26.28
C ASN A 352 1.40 12.65 26.03
N GLU A 353 0.85 12.58 24.81
CA GLU A 353 -0.12 11.54 24.45
C GLU A 353 0.56 10.17 24.40
N TYR A 354 1.77 10.08 23.85
CA TYR A 354 2.56 8.85 23.91
C TYR A 354 2.97 8.46 25.33
N ILE A 355 3.30 9.41 26.19
CA ILE A 355 3.57 9.17 27.62
C ILE A 355 2.31 8.61 28.31
N SER A 356 1.12 9.14 27.99
CA SER A 356 -0.15 8.65 28.52
C SER A 356 -0.39 7.18 28.14
N VAL A 357 -0.25 6.85 26.85
CA VAL A 357 -0.36 5.46 26.36
C VAL A 357 0.66 4.55 27.04
N PHE A 358 1.92 5.00 27.14
CA PHE A 358 3.00 4.22 27.76
C PHE A 358 2.74 3.96 29.25
N SER A 359 2.32 4.99 29.98
CA SER A 359 1.93 4.89 31.39
C SER A 359 0.82 3.87 31.57
N HIS A 360 -0.22 3.91 30.72
CA HIS A 360 -1.33 2.97 30.79
C HIS A 360 -0.91 1.53 30.52
N ILE A 361 0.01 1.30 29.56
CA ILE A 361 0.57 -0.04 29.31
C ILE A 361 1.26 -0.56 30.58
N ILE A 362 2.11 0.24 31.21
CA ILE A 362 2.86 -0.16 32.41
C ILE A 362 1.92 -0.42 33.59
N GLU A 363 0.91 0.44 33.76
CA GLU A 363 -0.03 0.36 34.88
C GLU A 363 -0.99 -0.84 34.76
N SER A 364 -1.56 -1.05 33.57
CA SER A 364 -2.71 -1.93 33.39
C SER A 364 -2.38 -3.30 32.80
N ALA A 365 -1.21 -3.49 32.19
CA ALA A 365 -0.90 -4.73 31.47
C ALA A 365 -1.02 -5.97 32.37
N LYS A 366 -1.93 -6.87 31.98
CA LYS A 366 -2.20 -8.15 32.64
C LYS A 366 -1.31 -9.27 32.10
N TYR A 367 -1.13 -9.31 30.77
CA TYR A 367 -0.45 -10.39 30.05
C TYR A 367 0.91 -9.97 29.44
N PHE A 368 1.28 -8.69 29.57
CA PHE A 368 2.51 -8.15 29.01
C PHE A 368 3.44 -7.70 30.13
N HIS A 369 4.56 -8.42 30.29
CA HIS A 369 5.46 -8.29 31.44
C HIS A 369 6.80 -7.62 31.12
N ASP A 370 7.07 -7.29 29.85
CA ASP A 370 8.39 -6.75 29.44
C ASP A 370 8.71 -5.38 30.06
N LEU A 371 7.72 -4.70 30.67
CA LEU A 371 7.85 -3.37 31.30
C LEU A 371 7.53 -3.38 32.81
N ASP A 372 7.46 -4.55 33.44
CA ASP A 372 7.08 -4.67 34.86
C ASP A 372 8.05 -3.95 35.80
N ASP A 373 9.32 -3.82 35.42
CA ASP A 373 10.33 -3.07 36.17
C ASP A 373 10.03 -1.56 36.23
N LEU A 374 9.33 -1.01 35.23
CA LEU A 374 8.91 0.39 35.20
C LEU A 374 7.75 0.70 36.15
N LYS A 375 7.04 -0.30 36.69
CA LYS A 375 5.89 -0.09 37.59
C LYS A 375 6.26 0.68 38.86
N VAL A 376 7.52 0.59 39.30
CA VAL A 376 8.02 1.37 40.44
C VAL A 376 7.87 2.88 40.23
N LEU A 377 7.90 3.35 38.98
CA LEU A 377 7.80 4.76 38.62
C LEU A 377 6.38 5.32 38.69
N LEU A 378 5.36 4.46 38.85
CA LEU A 378 3.95 4.86 39.03
C LEU A 378 3.64 5.28 40.47
N TYR A 379 4.50 4.91 41.43
CA TYR A 379 4.29 5.20 42.86
C TYR A 379 2.91 4.79 43.39
N ASN A 380 2.44 3.60 42.99
CA ASN A 380 1.14 3.05 43.41
C ASN A 380 -0.04 4.01 43.19
N GLY A 381 -0.03 4.77 42.09
CA GLY A 381 -1.10 5.69 41.71
C GLY A 381 -1.03 7.08 42.38
N ASN A 382 0.04 7.39 43.13
CA ASN A 382 0.23 8.74 43.65
C ASN A 382 0.61 9.71 42.53
N GLU A 383 -0.35 10.54 42.10
CA GLU A 383 -0.17 11.46 40.98
C GLU A 383 0.94 12.51 41.16
N GLU A 384 1.25 12.90 42.40
CA GLU A 384 2.36 13.81 42.66
C GLU A 384 3.72 13.11 42.57
N ALA A 385 3.71 11.79 42.74
CA ALA A 385 4.89 10.95 42.75
C ALA A 385 5.22 10.36 41.37
N ASP A 386 4.18 9.98 40.64
CA ASP A 386 4.16 9.35 39.32
C ASP A 386 5.08 10.07 38.32
N PHE A 387 6.06 9.35 37.79
CA PHE A 387 6.99 9.88 36.80
C PHE A 387 6.29 10.33 35.52
N PHE A 388 5.38 9.51 34.98
CA PHE A 388 4.76 9.72 33.67
C PHE A 388 3.80 10.91 33.69
N LYS A 389 3.08 11.13 34.80
CA LYS A 389 2.26 12.33 34.99
C LYS A 389 3.07 13.62 35.15
N ASN A 390 4.33 13.51 35.60
CA ASN A 390 5.13 14.67 36.00
C ASN A 390 6.29 15.04 35.05
N VAL A 391 6.74 14.14 34.16
CA VAL A 391 7.93 14.34 33.31
C VAL A 391 7.83 15.60 32.42
N ASN A 392 6.64 15.91 31.91
CA ASN A 392 6.37 17.08 31.08
C ASN A 392 5.47 18.13 31.75
N HIS A 393 5.28 18.03 33.07
CA HIS A 393 4.37 18.91 33.79
C HIS A 393 4.72 20.40 33.62
N PRO A 394 3.77 21.33 33.39
CA PRO A 394 4.07 22.76 33.13
C PRO A 394 4.95 23.43 34.21
N GLN A 395 4.83 22.96 35.45
CA GLN A 395 5.66 23.42 36.57
C GLN A 395 7.02 22.70 36.59
N VAL A 396 8.11 23.47 36.40
CA VAL A 396 9.51 22.98 36.34
C VAL A 396 9.90 22.14 37.55
N HIS A 397 9.49 22.54 38.75
CA HIS A 397 9.84 21.81 39.98
C HIS A 397 9.22 20.40 40.03
N ARG A 398 8.08 20.15 39.35
CA ARG A 398 7.51 18.80 39.21
C ARG A 398 8.33 17.96 38.22
N ARG A 399 8.76 18.55 37.09
CA ARG A 399 9.67 17.89 36.13
C ARG A 399 10.98 17.45 36.80
N GLN A 400 11.62 18.36 37.56
CA GLN A 400 12.86 18.08 38.28
C GLN A 400 12.68 16.94 39.31
N ARG A 401 11.57 16.93 40.04
CA ARG A 401 11.26 15.84 40.99
C ARG A 401 11.05 14.50 40.29
N ALA A 402 10.35 14.47 39.16
CA ALA A 402 10.16 13.26 38.36
C ALA A 402 11.51 12.68 37.89
N ILE A 403 12.40 13.52 37.36
CA ILE A 403 13.74 13.09 36.91
C ILE A 403 14.59 12.58 38.09
N LYS A 404 14.53 13.26 39.24
CA LYS A 404 15.24 12.82 40.44
C LYS A 404 14.78 11.42 40.88
N ARG A 405 13.47 11.19 40.92
CA ARG A 405 12.86 9.90 41.25
C ARG A 405 13.25 8.78 40.29
N LEU A 406 13.29 9.09 39.00
CA LEU A 406 13.80 8.15 37.99
C LEU A 406 15.25 7.72 38.33
N SER A 407 16.10 8.67 38.73
CA SER A 407 17.47 8.36 39.16
C SER A 407 17.54 7.55 40.46
N GLU A 408 16.60 7.75 41.39
CA GLU A 408 16.54 7.02 42.67
C GLU A 408 16.23 5.54 42.44
N HIS A 409 15.39 5.21 41.45
CA HIS A 409 15.06 3.83 41.08
C HIS A 409 15.99 3.22 40.01
N GLY A 410 17.05 3.92 39.60
CA GLY A 410 17.90 3.49 38.48
C GLY A 410 18.53 2.09 38.62
N SER A 411 18.71 1.58 39.85
CA SER A 411 19.18 0.22 40.12
C SER A 411 18.09 -0.86 40.04
N GLU A 412 16.82 -0.47 40.17
CA GLU A 412 15.65 -1.35 40.08
C GLU A 412 15.15 -1.49 38.63
N LEU A 413 15.46 -0.49 37.80
CA LEU A 413 15.21 -0.53 36.36
C LEU A 413 16.16 -1.53 35.72
N GLY A 414 15.60 -2.64 35.24
CA GLY A 414 16.34 -3.82 34.86
C GLY A 414 17.05 -3.64 33.53
N GLY A 415 18.38 -3.83 33.55
CA GLY A 415 19.19 -4.24 32.40
C GLY A 415 18.86 -5.66 31.91
N ALA A 416 17.59 -5.97 31.67
CA ALA A 416 17.12 -7.24 31.12
C ALA A 416 16.81 -7.07 29.63
N LYS A 417 17.74 -7.56 28.79
CA LYS A 417 17.60 -7.75 27.34
C LYS A 417 17.27 -6.45 26.59
N MET A 418 18.31 -5.70 26.23
CA MET A 418 18.27 -5.00 24.94
C MET A 418 17.81 -6.04 23.92
N LEU A 419 16.60 -5.84 23.37
CA LEU A 419 16.09 -6.57 22.22
C LEU A 419 17.25 -6.75 21.24
N PRO A 420 17.53 -7.97 20.74
CA PRO A 420 18.56 -8.13 19.72
C PRO A 420 18.18 -7.19 18.57
N MET A 421 18.95 -6.11 18.45
CA MET A 421 18.88 -5.24 17.30
C MET A 421 19.28 -6.12 16.13
N LYS A 422 18.31 -6.54 15.31
CA LYS A 422 18.64 -7.03 13.98
C LYS A 422 19.26 -5.85 13.21
N PRO A 423 20.35 -6.10 12.47
CA PRO A 423 21.07 -5.06 11.73
C PRO A 423 20.20 -4.36 10.70
#